data_AF-A0A3C0UVX3-F1
#
_entry.id   AF-A0A3C0UVX3-F1
#
_cell.length_a   1.000
_cell.length_b   1.000
_cell.length_c   1.000
_cell.angle_alpha   90.00
_cell.angle_beta   90.00
_cell.angle_gamma   90.00
#
_symmetry.space_group_name_H-M   'P 1'
#
loop_
_entity.id
_entity.type
_entity.pdbx_description
1 polymer ?
#
loop_
_entity_poly.entity_id
_entity_poly.type
_entity_poly.pdbx_seq_one_letter_code
_entity_poly.pdbx_strand_id
1 'polypeptide(L)'
;MMMPSGCASEKPTLVGKWTMTEFRYYGGCCPVIADSTWKKATDKSYAIEFTNNGKLKVIDYMVNGLSSSNAAQLVTNYAFDGKEIAIDEQILGGVPWQKNVTIAQLTTRELIFVVTVGKEGEKNARKFVRMCE
;
A
#
# COMPACT_ATOMS: atom_id res chain seq x y z
N MET A 1 2.72 -20.67 -22.13
CA MET A 1 3.10 -19.36 -21.59
C MET A 1 3.98 -19.60 -20.36
N MET A 2 5.30 -19.45 -20.50
CA MET A 2 6.22 -19.56 -19.37
C MET A 2 6.08 -18.31 -18.51
N MET A 3 5.66 -18.47 -17.25
CA MET A 3 5.76 -17.41 -16.24
C MET A 3 7.26 -17.21 -15.91
N PRO A 4 7.77 -15.98 -15.82
CA PRO A 4 9.13 -15.75 -15.36
C PRO A 4 9.28 -16.26 -13.92
N SER A 5 10.15 -17.25 -13.75
CA SER A 5 10.40 -18.02 -12.52
C SER A 5 11.28 -17.26 -11.51
N GLY A 6 10.92 -16.02 -11.19
CA GLY A 6 11.67 -15.17 -10.23
C GLY A 6 10.83 -14.27 -9.32
N CYS A 7 9.50 -14.21 -9.53
CA CYS A 7 8.61 -13.26 -8.85
C CYS A 7 8.14 -13.66 -7.44
N ALA A 8 8.06 -14.95 -7.18
CA ALA A 8 7.37 -15.47 -6.02
C ALA A 8 8.39 -15.68 -4.90
N SER A 9 8.25 -14.92 -3.81
CA SER A 9 8.85 -15.36 -2.55
C SER A 9 8.31 -16.75 -2.23
N GLU A 10 9.17 -17.66 -1.76
CA GLU A 10 8.75 -19.02 -1.35
C GLU A 10 7.73 -18.97 -0.20
N LYS A 11 7.73 -17.88 0.57
CA LYS A 11 6.83 -17.65 1.69
C LYS A 11 6.21 -16.24 1.63
N PRO A 12 4.99 -16.04 2.14
CA PRO A 12 4.44 -14.70 2.31
C PRO A 12 5.40 -13.82 3.12
N THR A 13 5.78 -12.67 2.57
CA THR A 13 6.70 -11.72 3.21
C THR A 13 6.39 -10.32 2.70
N LEU A 14 6.55 -9.30 3.54
CA LEU A 14 6.42 -7.90 3.09
C LEU A 14 7.63 -7.46 2.25
N VAL A 15 8.81 -8.03 2.51
CA VAL A 15 10.07 -7.59 1.88
C VAL A 15 9.97 -7.74 0.36
N GLY A 16 10.27 -6.66 -0.36
CA GLY A 16 10.15 -6.54 -1.81
C GLY A 16 9.38 -5.30 -2.26
N LYS A 17 9.28 -5.16 -3.58
CA LYS A 17 8.55 -4.08 -4.25
C LYS A 17 7.13 -4.51 -4.58
N TRP A 18 6.19 -3.58 -4.42
CA TRP A 18 4.77 -3.79 -4.65
C TRP A 18 4.16 -2.59 -5.35
N THR A 19 3.30 -2.84 -6.33
CA THR A 19 2.55 -1.80 -7.04
C THR A 19 1.09 -1.87 -6.68
N MET A 20 0.46 -0.73 -6.43
CA MET A 20 -0.97 -0.67 -6.16
C MET A 20 -1.74 -0.99 -7.44
N THR A 21 -2.74 -1.86 -7.34
CA THR A 21 -3.61 -2.23 -8.47
C THR A 21 -5.05 -1.82 -8.23
N GLU A 22 -5.50 -1.85 -6.97
CA GLU A 22 -6.88 -1.52 -6.62
C GLU A 22 -6.95 -0.85 -5.25
N PHE A 23 -8.00 -0.06 -5.03
CA PHE A 23 -8.33 0.51 -3.74
C PHE A 23 -9.84 0.52 -3.51
N ARG A 24 -10.27 0.56 -2.25
CA ARG A 24 -11.67 0.76 -1.86
C ARG A 24 -11.77 1.48 -0.53
N TYR A 25 -12.89 2.13 -0.29
CA TYR A 25 -13.11 2.91 0.91
C TYR A 25 -14.20 2.28 1.78
N TYR A 26 -14.05 2.41 3.10
CA TYR A 26 -15.04 1.98 4.07
C TYR A 26 -15.33 3.11 5.04
N GLY A 27 -16.59 3.21 5.46
CA GLY A 27 -17.02 4.19 6.45
C GLY A 27 -17.13 5.61 5.92
N GLY A 28 -17.51 6.52 6.82
CA GLY A 28 -17.78 7.93 6.55
C GLY A 28 -19.26 8.24 6.71
N CYS A 29 -19.58 9.11 7.67
CA CYS A 29 -20.88 9.75 7.75
C CYS A 29 -20.84 11.02 6.87
N CYS A 30 -21.54 10.98 5.73
CA CYS A 30 -21.96 12.13 4.94
C CYS A 30 -20.86 13.04 4.30
N PRO A 31 -20.59 12.95 2.99
CA PRO A 31 -21.16 12.03 1.99
C PRO A 31 -20.54 10.64 2.13
N VAL A 32 -21.32 9.62 1.85
CA VAL A 32 -20.93 8.21 1.99
C VAL A 32 -19.73 7.92 1.08
N ILE A 33 -18.52 7.92 1.63
CA ILE A 33 -17.35 7.28 1.02
C ILE A 33 -17.35 5.77 1.36
N ALA A 34 -18.48 5.21 1.84
CA ALA A 34 -18.66 3.77 1.93
C ALA A 34 -18.96 3.18 0.54
N ASP A 35 -17.99 3.34 -0.36
CA ASP A 35 -17.94 2.59 -1.61
C ASP A 35 -16.99 1.41 -1.40
N SER A 36 -17.58 0.31 -0.96
CA SER A 36 -16.86 -0.94 -0.67
C SER A 36 -16.47 -1.71 -1.93
N THR A 37 -16.75 -1.17 -3.13
CA THR A 37 -16.34 -1.77 -4.39
C THR A 37 -14.86 -1.48 -4.67
N TRP A 38 -14.17 -2.46 -5.25
CA TRP A 38 -12.79 -2.27 -5.67
C TRP A 38 -12.74 -1.39 -6.92
N LYS A 39 -11.95 -0.32 -6.85
CA LYS A 39 -11.64 0.57 -7.96
C LYS A 39 -10.24 0.30 -8.44
N LYS A 40 -10.04 0.24 -9.76
CA LYS A 40 -8.70 0.12 -10.34
C LYS A 40 -7.89 1.38 -10.05
N ALA A 41 -6.67 1.18 -9.58
CA ALA A 41 -5.67 2.24 -9.53
C ALA A 41 -5.15 2.52 -10.94
N THR A 42 -4.73 3.75 -11.22
CA THR A 42 -4.01 4.07 -12.46
C THR A 42 -2.72 3.27 -12.50
N ASP A 43 -2.36 2.75 -13.68
CA ASP A 43 -1.15 1.94 -13.84
C ASP A 43 0.09 2.70 -13.35
N LYS A 44 0.90 2.01 -12.53
CA LYS A 44 2.12 2.55 -11.90
C LYS A 44 1.89 3.84 -11.10
N SER A 45 0.67 4.12 -10.63
CA SER A 45 0.39 5.33 -9.85
C SER A 45 1.14 5.37 -8.52
N TYR A 46 1.29 4.22 -7.87
CA TYR A 46 1.76 4.16 -6.50
C TYR A 46 2.47 2.83 -6.25
N ALA A 47 3.71 2.89 -5.77
CA ALA A 47 4.49 1.73 -5.40
C ALA A 47 5.06 1.87 -3.98
N ILE A 48 5.27 0.72 -3.34
CA ILE A 48 5.91 0.62 -2.03
C ILE A 48 6.99 -0.42 -2.07
N GLU A 49 8.06 -0.19 -1.33
CA GLU A 49 9.18 -1.11 -1.20
C GLU A 49 9.52 -1.27 0.28
N PHE A 50 9.40 -2.50 0.76
CA PHE A 50 9.85 -2.89 2.08
C PHE A 50 11.21 -3.56 1.96
N THR A 51 12.19 -3.02 2.66
CA THR A 51 13.55 -3.58 2.69
C THR A 51 13.73 -4.48 3.92
N ASN A 52 14.71 -5.38 3.86
CA ASN A 52 15.06 -6.26 4.96
C ASN A 52 15.66 -5.52 6.18
N ASN A 53 16.18 -4.31 6.00
CA ASN A 53 16.72 -3.48 7.08
C ASN A 53 15.67 -2.57 7.76
N GLY A 54 14.37 -2.86 7.57
CA GLY A 54 13.29 -2.14 8.26
C GLY A 54 12.98 -0.77 7.67
N LYS A 55 13.28 -0.51 6.39
CA LYS A 55 12.88 0.71 5.68
C LYS A 55 11.68 0.47 4.77
N LEU A 56 10.71 1.37 4.83
CA LEU A 56 9.60 1.46 3.90
C LEU A 56 9.83 2.68 3.02
N LYS A 57 9.92 2.45 1.72
CA LYS A 57 9.93 3.48 0.70
C LYS A 57 8.58 3.53 0.00
N VAL A 58 8.03 4.72 -0.14
CA VAL A 58 6.81 5.00 -0.91
C VAL A 58 7.20 5.81 -2.13
N ILE A 59 6.69 5.41 -3.28
CA ILE A 59 6.92 6.08 -4.56
C ILE A 59 5.55 6.43 -5.12
N ASP A 60 5.24 7.73 -5.14
CA ASP A 60 4.03 8.26 -5.73
C ASP A 60 4.36 8.86 -7.10
N TYR A 61 3.83 8.22 -8.15
CA TYR A 61 4.00 8.67 -9.52
C TYR A 61 2.91 9.67 -9.93
N MET A 62 1.96 9.99 -9.05
CA MET A 62 0.89 10.93 -9.34
C MET A 62 1.26 12.34 -8.88
N VAL A 63 1.24 13.30 -9.80
CA VAL A 63 1.34 14.74 -9.50
C VAL A 63 0.10 15.40 -10.09
N ASN A 64 -0.73 16.02 -9.24
CA ASN A 64 -2.00 16.64 -9.64
C ASN A 64 -2.95 15.70 -10.42
N GLY A 65 -2.95 14.40 -10.10
CA GLY A 65 -3.78 13.41 -10.80
C GLY A 65 -3.24 12.95 -12.16
N LEU A 66 -2.04 13.39 -12.55
CA LEU A 66 -1.36 12.94 -13.77
C LEU A 66 -0.12 12.12 -13.40
N SER A 67 0.15 11.07 -14.18
CA SER A 67 1.37 10.29 -14.03
C SER A 67 2.59 11.14 -14.43
N SER A 68 3.56 11.24 -13.53
CA SER A 68 4.80 12.01 -13.67
C SER A 68 5.99 11.05 -13.78
N SER A 69 6.96 11.38 -14.62
CA SER A 69 8.27 10.71 -14.64
C SER A 69 9.12 11.03 -13.40
N ASN A 70 8.85 12.19 -12.77
CA ASN A 70 9.46 12.59 -11.51
C ASN A 70 8.54 12.18 -10.36
N ALA A 71 8.71 10.96 -9.88
CA ALA A 71 7.93 10.43 -8.76
C ALA A 71 8.40 11.03 -7.43
N ALA A 72 7.43 11.41 -6.59
CA ALA A 72 7.72 11.78 -5.20
C ALA A 72 8.12 10.52 -4.42
N GLN A 73 9.18 10.63 -3.61
CA GLN A 73 9.71 9.50 -2.84
C GLN A 73 9.83 9.89 -1.38
N LEU A 74 9.26 9.06 -0.51
CA LEU A 74 9.32 9.20 0.94
C LEU A 74 9.85 7.90 1.54
N VAL A 75 10.62 8.00 2.62
CA VAL A 75 11.21 6.83 3.30
C VAL A 75 11.00 6.97 4.80
N THR A 76 10.50 5.93 5.43
CA THR A 76 10.33 5.81 6.88
C THR A 76 10.89 4.49 7.39
N ASN A 77 11.12 4.36 8.70
CA ASN A 77 11.28 3.04 9.30
C ASN A 77 9.91 2.34 9.42
N TYR A 78 9.94 1.01 9.38
CA TYR A 78 8.78 0.18 9.69
C TYR A 78 9.16 -1.02 10.58
N ALA A 79 8.18 -1.48 11.36
CA ALA A 79 8.21 -2.75 12.06
C ALA A 79 6.94 -3.54 11.73
N PHE A 80 7.05 -4.86 11.56
CA PHE A 80 5.93 -5.73 11.22
C PHE A 80 5.86 -6.91 12.19
N ASP A 81 4.69 -7.12 12.77
CA ASP A 81 4.44 -8.18 13.77
C ASP A 81 3.71 -9.41 13.19
N GLY A 82 3.44 -9.42 11.88
CA GLY A 82 2.64 -10.45 11.21
C GLY A 82 1.21 -10.02 10.88
N LYS A 83 0.69 -8.96 11.52
CA LYS A 83 -0.68 -8.45 11.32
C LYS A 83 -0.74 -6.95 11.10
N GLU A 84 0.17 -6.19 11.69
CA GLU A 84 0.22 -4.74 11.59
C GLU A 84 1.62 -4.26 11.26
N ILE A 85 1.68 -3.19 10.47
CA ILE A 85 2.89 -2.42 10.19
C ILE A 85 2.84 -1.16 11.05
N ALA A 86 3.80 -0.99 11.94
CA ALA A 86 4.06 0.28 12.61
C ALA A 86 5.09 1.07 11.79
N ILE A 87 4.84 2.36 11.56
CA ILE A 87 5.75 3.26 10.83
C ILE A 87 6.06 4.52 11.64
N ASP A 88 7.29 5.02 11.56
CA ASP A 88 7.68 6.24 12.30
C ASP A 88 6.97 7.49 11.76
N GLU A 89 6.82 7.59 10.44
CA GLU A 89 6.13 8.66 9.75
C GLU A 89 5.02 8.11 8.87
N GLN A 90 3.83 8.71 8.97
CA GLN A 90 2.69 8.29 8.14
C GLN A 90 2.85 8.82 6.72
N ILE A 91 3.39 7.97 5.84
CA ILE A 91 3.64 8.26 4.42
C ILE A 91 2.79 7.41 3.46
N LEU A 92 1.90 6.57 3.99
CA LEU A 92 0.99 5.71 3.22
C LEU A 92 -0.36 6.38 2.92
N GLY A 93 -0.45 7.71 2.91
CA GLY A 93 -1.65 8.46 2.55
C GLY A 93 -2.85 8.24 3.49
N GLY A 94 -2.58 8.01 4.78
CA GLY A 94 -3.57 8.00 5.87
C GLY A 94 -3.49 9.27 6.72
N VAL A 95 -4.25 9.31 7.81
CA VAL A 95 -4.20 10.45 8.76
C VAL A 95 -2.86 10.50 9.51
N PRO A 96 -2.24 11.69 9.70
CA PRO A 96 -0.87 11.79 10.24
C PRO A 96 -0.66 11.17 11.63
N TRP A 97 -1.70 11.11 12.47
CA TRP A 97 -1.62 10.56 13.83
C TRP A 97 -1.76 9.04 13.90
N GLN A 98 -2.22 8.38 12.83
CA GLN A 98 -2.34 6.92 12.83
C GLN A 98 -1.13 6.31 12.15
N LYS A 99 -0.21 5.78 12.97
CA LYS A 99 1.07 5.20 12.54
C LYS A 99 1.05 3.67 12.41
N ASN A 100 -0.10 3.05 12.65
CA ASN A 100 -0.29 1.62 12.47
C ASN A 100 -1.19 1.35 11.27
N VAL A 101 -0.77 0.40 10.45
CA VAL A 101 -1.46 -0.04 9.24
C VAL A 101 -1.72 -1.53 9.34
N THR A 102 -2.99 -1.92 9.25
CA THR A 102 -3.38 -3.33 9.36
C THR A 102 -3.15 -4.05 8.04
N ILE A 103 -2.57 -5.25 8.08
CA ILE A 103 -2.46 -6.17 6.96
C ILE A 103 -3.69 -7.09 6.95
N ALA A 104 -4.58 -6.86 5.98
CA ALA A 104 -5.75 -7.70 5.79
C ALA A 104 -5.41 -8.99 5.04
N GLN A 105 -4.39 -8.94 4.15
CA GLN A 105 -3.93 -10.10 3.41
C GLN A 105 -2.46 -9.96 3.05
N LEU A 106 -1.70 -11.04 3.21
CA LEU A 106 -0.33 -11.15 2.73
C LEU A 106 -0.11 -12.54 2.14
N THR A 107 0.18 -12.60 0.85
CA THR A 107 0.56 -13.82 0.14
C THR A 107 1.92 -13.64 -0.51
N THR A 108 2.35 -14.61 -1.31
CA THR A 108 3.59 -14.52 -2.09
C THR A 108 3.51 -13.51 -3.24
N ARG A 109 2.29 -13.08 -3.64
CA ARG A 109 2.05 -12.21 -4.79
C ARG A 109 1.15 -11.01 -4.51
N GLU A 110 0.32 -11.08 -3.49
CA GLU A 110 -0.66 -10.05 -3.17
C GLU A 110 -0.49 -9.56 -1.73
N LEU A 111 -0.61 -8.25 -1.56
CA LEU A 111 -0.61 -7.57 -0.27
C LEU A 111 -1.85 -6.67 -0.24
N ILE A 112 -2.66 -6.80 0.81
CA ILE A 112 -3.74 -5.87 1.10
C ILE A 112 -3.51 -5.28 2.47
N PHE A 113 -3.37 -3.96 2.51
CA PHE A 113 -3.37 -3.24 3.78
C PHE A 113 -4.59 -2.33 3.90
N VAL A 114 -4.88 -1.92 5.12
CA VAL A 114 -5.96 -1.00 5.47
C VAL A 114 -5.40 0.15 6.27
N VAL A 115 -5.53 1.36 5.73
CA VAL A 115 -5.15 2.61 6.40
C VAL A 115 -6.40 3.35 6.84
N THR A 116 -6.35 4.03 7.99
CA THR A 116 -7.38 5.00 8.36
C THR A 116 -7.08 6.33 7.67
N VAL A 117 -8.11 6.92 7.06
CA VAL A 117 -8.02 8.13 6.25
C VAL A 117 -8.88 9.28 6.79
N GLY A 118 -9.76 9.03 7.76
CA GLY A 118 -10.59 10.08 8.38
C GLY A 118 -10.66 9.99 9.90
N LYS A 119 -11.31 10.98 10.50
CA LYS A 119 -11.39 11.15 11.96
C LYS A 119 -12.42 10.23 12.61
N GLU A 120 -13.41 9.77 11.85
CA GLU A 120 -14.49 8.91 12.33
C GLU A 120 -14.20 7.41 12.11
N GLY A 121 -12.97 7.09 11.71
CA GLY A 121 -12.54 5.72 11.46
C GLY A 121 -12.78 5.25 10.03
N GLU A 122 -12.93 6.18 9.08
CA GLU A 122 -12.95 5.91 7.66
C GLU A 122 -11.65 5.23 7.25
N LYS A 123 -11.76 4.17 6.44
CA LYS A 123 -10.64 3.34 6.06
C LYS A 123 -10.52 3.27 4.56
N ASN A 124 -9.30 3.10 4.09
CA ASN A 124 -9.00 2.79 2.70
C ASN A 124 -8.20 1.49 2.66
N ALA A 125 -8.78 0.45 2.05
CA ALA A 125 -8.04 -0.74 1.71
C ALA A 125 -7.35 -0.53 0.37
N ARG A 126 -6.09 -0.94 0.29
CA ARG A 126 -5.29 -0.88 -0.93
C ARG A 126 -4.73 -2.26 -1.21
N LYS A 127 -4.95 -2.73 -2.43
CA LYS A 127 -4.42 -3.99 -2.93
C LYS A 127 -3.20 -3.71 -3.78
N PHE A 128 -2.17 -4.50 -3.54
CA PHE A 128 -0.91 -4.45 -4.23
C PHE A 128 -0.55 -5.81 -4.79
N VAL A 129 0.12 -5.78 -5.93
CA VAL A 129 0.75 -6.95 -6.52
C VAL A 129 2.26 -6.79 -6.44
N ARG A 130 2.95 -7.89 -6.12
CA ARG A 130 4.41 -7.93 -6.06
C ARG A 130 4.98 -7.63 -7.45
N MET A 131 5.92 -6.69 -7.51
CA MET A 131 6.68 -6.40 -8.71
C MET A 131 7.87 -7.35 -8.80
N CYS A 132 8.13 -7.84 -10.00
CA CYS A 132 9.31 -8.63 -10.31
C CYS A 132 10.13 -7.83 -11.29
N GLU A 133 11.32 -7.45 -10.85
CA GLU A 133 12.36 -6.89 -11.71
C GLU A 133 13.35 -7.99 -12.04
#